data_AF-A0A3R6Y223-F1
#
_entry.id   AF-A0A3R6Y223-F1
#
_cell.length_a   1.000
_cell.length_b   1.000
_cell.length_c   1.000
_cell.angle_alpha   90.00
_cell.angle_beta   90.00
_cell.angle_gamma   90.00
#
_symmetry.space_group_name_H-M   'P 1'
#
loop_
_entity.id
_entity.type
_entity.pdbx_description
1 polymer ?
#
loop_
_entity_poly.entity_id
_entity_poly.type
_entity_poly.pdbx_seq_one_letter_code
_entity_poly.pdbx_strand_id
1 'polypeptide(L)' 'YNDHNLRDIINADETAVYYDMPPGKIWAEVGKSSKVDVTQKHSDRLTAMLSCRADGTLHL' A
#
# COMPACT_ATOMS: atom_id res chain seq x y z
N TYR A 1 -31.61 14.02 -12.09
CA TYR A 1 -30.27 13.77 -11.53
C TYR A 1 -30.27 12.96 -10.22
N ASN A 2 -31.42 12.64 -9.60
CA ASN A 2 -31.46 12.06 -8.24
C ASN A 2 -32.15 10.68 -8.13
N ASP A 3 -31.93 9.75 -9.07
CA ASP A 3 -32.56 8.42 -8.98
C ASP A 3 -31.58 7.26 -9.25
N HIS A 4 -30.29 7.48 -8.97
CA HIS A 4 -29.32 6.39 -8.97
C HIS A 4 -29.28 5.76 -7.58
N ASN A 5 -29.47 4.45 -7.52
CA ASN A 5 -29.32 3.71 -6.28
C ASN A 5 -27.85 3.81 -5.83
N LEU A 6 -27.60 4.07 -4.55
CA LEU A 6 -26.24 4.15 -4.01
C LEU A 6 -25.41 2.88 -4.26
N ARG A 7 -26.07 1.74 -4.49
CA ARG A 7 -25.42 0.47 -4.87
C ARG A 7 -24.84 0.47 -6.27
N ASP A 8 -25.33 1.34 -7.15
CA ASP A 8 -24.87 1.43 -8.55
C ASP A 8 -23.65 2.34 -8.69
N ILE A 9 -23.27 3.04 -7.63
CA ILE A 9 -22.11 3.94 -7.59
C ILE A 9 -20.90 3.16 -7.08
N ILE A 10 -19.82 3.18 -7.86
CA ILE A 10 -18.51 2.66 -7.47
C ILE A 10 -17.58 3.84 -7.25
N ASN A 11 -17.14 4.01 -6.00
CA ASN A 11 -16.04 4.92 -5.70
C ASN A 11 -14.73 4.18 -5.96
N ALA A 12 -13.80 4.83 -6.63
CA ALA A 12 -12.46 4.30 -6.85
C ALA A 12 -11.46 5.40 -6.51
N ASP A 13 -10.40 5.02 -5.80
CA ASP A 13 -9.33 5.93 -5.43
C ASP A 13 -7.97 5.23 -5.52
N GLU A 14 -6.94 6.05 -5.75
CA GLU A 14 -5.55 5.63 -5.78
C GLU A 14 -4.83 6.23 -4.58
N THR A 15 -4.20 5.38 -3.77
CA THR A 15 -3.42 5.84 -2.61
C THR A 15 -1.99 5.33 -2.67
N ALA A 16 -1.06 6.23 -2.33
CA ALA A 16 0.34 5.89 -2.20
C ALA A 16 0.58 5.20 -0.84
N VAL A 17 1.12 3.99 -0.90
CA VAL A 17 1.57 3.22 0.26
C VAL A 17 3.10 3.33 0.34
N TYR A 18 3.56 3.95 1.42
CA TYR A 18 4.97 4.12 1.70
C TYR A 18 5.44 3.03 2.66
N TYR A 19 6.57 2.40 2.35
CA TYR A 19 7.28 1.60 3.35
C TYR A 19 7.92 2.54 4.36
N ASP A 20 7.71 2.24 5.64
CA ASP A 20 8.42 2.90 6.73
C ASP A 20 9.88 2.39 6.71
N MET A 21 10.77 3.15 6.09
CA MET A 21 12.18 2.78 5.90
C MET A 21 13.10 4.02 5.94
N PRO A 22 14.36 3.88 6.41
CA PRO A 22 15.10 2.61 6.51
C PRO A 22 14.66 1.80 7.74
N PRO A 23 14.79 0.47 7.71
CA PRO A 23 14.34 -0.35 8.81
C PRO A 23 15.20 0.06 10.00
N GLY A 24 14.58 0.44 11.12
CA GLY A 24 15.34 0.80 12.32
C GLY A 24 16.27 -0.33 12.81
N LYS A 25 16.10 -1.56 12.29
CA LYS A 25 16.94 -2.75 12.56
C LYS A 25 17.05 -3.63 11.32
N ILE A 26 18.27 -4.06 10.99
CA ILE A 26 18.55 -5.05 9.93
C ILE A 26 18.83 -6.40 10.61
N TRP A 27 18.17 -7.46 10.15
CA TRP A 27 18.40 -8.81 10.64
C TRP A 27 19.62 -9.43 9.95
N ALA A 28 20.46 -10.11 10.73
CA ALA A 28 21.58 -10.89 10.22
C ALA A 28 21.68 -12.21 11.00
N GLU A 29 22.28 -13.21 10.36
CA GLU A 29 22.58 -14.49 11.01
C GLU A 29 23.51 -14.28 12.21
N VAL A 30 23.37 -15.11 13.24
CA VAL A 30 24.16 -15.01 14.48
C VAL A 30 25.66 -15.11 14.16
N GLY A 31 26.42 -14.10 14.53
CA GLY A 31 27.87 -14.01 14.25
C GLY A 31 28.24 -13.48 12.87
N LYS A 32 27.27 -13.06 12.05
CA LYS A 32 27.50 -12.40 10.76
C LYS A 32 27.22 -10.89 10.85
N SER A 33 27.79 -10.15 9.90
CA SER A 33 27.60 -8.70 9.79
C SER A 33 26.20 -8.39 9.26
N SER A 34 25.54 -7.38 9.83
CA SER A 34 24.29 -6.79 9.33
C SER A 34 24.52 -5.57 8.42
N LYS A 35 25.77 -5.37 7.97
CA LYS A 35 26.13 -4.25 7.09
C LYS A 35 25.44 -4.41 5.74
N VAL A 36 24.77 -3.35 5.30
CA VAL A 36 24.14 -3.27 3.99
C VAL A 36 25.10 -2.58 3.02
N ASP A 37 25.45 -3.26 1.94
CA ASP A 37 26.40 -2.76 0.94
C ASP A 37 25.79 -1.74 -0.03
N VAL A 38 24.46 -1.79 -0.21
CA VAL A 38 23.72 -0.88 -1.09
C VAL A 38 22.56 -0.25 -0.32
N THR A 39 22.63 1.06 -0.13
CA THR A 39 21.59 1.83 0.54
C THR A 39 20.89 2.74 -0.45
N GLN A 40 19.56 2.80 -0.39
CA GLN A 40 18.76 3.79 -1.11
C GLN A 40 18.22 4.82 -0.12
N LYS A 41 18.35 6.11 -0.48
CA LYS A 41 17.90 7.24 0.37
C LYS A 41 16.38 7.34 0.45
N HIS A 42 15.69 6.86 -0.59
CA HIS A 42 14.25 6.92 -0.73
C HIS A 42 13.71 5.49 -0.77
N SER A 43 12.71 5.20 0.07
CA SER A 43 11.96 3.96 -0.01
C SER A 43 11.19 3.89 -1.33
N ASP A 44 11.00 2.67 -1.81
CA ASP A 44 10.05 2.43 -2.89
C ASP A 44 8.63 2.84 -2.44
N ARG A 45 7.84 3.32 -3.40
CA ARG A 45 6.44 3.70 -3.18
C ARG A 45 5.56 2.68 -3.91
N LEU A 46 4.73 1.98 -3.15
CA LEU A 46 3.70 1.14 -3.73
C LEU A 46 2.47 2.01 -4.00
N THR A 47 1.80 1.81 -5.12
CA THR A 47 0.52 2.45 -5.41
C THR A 47 -0.58 1.40 -5.27
N ALA A 48 -1.58 1.67 -4.44
CA ALA A 48 -2.75 0.82 -4.29
C ALA A 48 -3.98 1.52 -4.91
N MET A 49 -4.73 0.81 -5.75
CA MET A 49 -6.02 1.25 -6.25
C MET A 49 -7.11 0.46 -5.52
N LEU A 50 -8.05 1.17 -4.90
CA LEU A 50 -9.16 0.57 -4.17
C LEU A 50 -10.49 1.05 -4.76
N SER A 51 -11.41 0.11 -4.99
CA SER A 51 -12.80 0.41 -5.29
C SER A 51 -13.72 -0.02 -4.15
N CYS A 52 -14.76 0.75 -3.89
CA CYS A 52 -15.78 0.42 -2.89
C CYS A 52 -17.19 0.77 -3.37
N ARG A 53 -18.16 0.03 -2.84
CA ARG A 53 -19.59 0.24 -3.04
C ARG A 53 -20.30 0.34 -1.69
N ALA A 54 -21.49 0.93 -1.69
CA ALA A 54 -22.27 1.15 -0.46
C ALA A 54 -22.64 -0.15 0.28
N ASP A 55 -22.69 -1.30 -0.41
CA ASP A 55 -23.00 -2.61 0.18
C ASP A 55 -21.75 -3.42 0.59
N GLY A 56 -20.55 -2.87 0.36
CA GLY A 56 -19.29 -3.54 0.66
C GLY A 56 -18.98 -4.74 -0.25
N THR A 57 -19.80 -5.03 -1.27
CA THR A 57 -19.56 -6.16 -2.17
C THR A 57 -18.48 -5.76 -3.17
N LEU A 58 -17.32 -6.41 -3.10
CA LEU A 58 -16.33 -6.35 -4.18
C LEU A 58 -16.78 -7.31 -5.29
N HIS A 59 -17.15 -6.81 -6.47
CA HIS A 59 -17.22 -7.65 -7.66
C HIS A 59 -15.81 -7.68 -8.25
N LEU A 60 -15.12 -8.80 -8.04
CA LEU A 60 -13.87 -9.14 -8.72
C LEU A 60 -14.18 -9.79 -10.07
#